data_AF-A0A7C0TXE4-F1
#
_entry.id   AF-A0A7C0TXE4-F1
#
_cell.length_a   1.000
_cell.length_b   1.000
_cell.length_c   1.000
_cell.angle_alpha   90.00
_cell.angle_beta   90.00
_cell.angle_gamma   90.00
#
_symmetry.space_group_name_H-M   'P 1'
#
loop_
_entity.id
_entity.type
_entity.pdbx_description
1 polymer ?
#
loop_
_entity_poly.entity_id
_entity_poly.type
_entity_poly.pdbx_seq_one_letter_code
_entity_poly.pdbx_strand_id
1 'polypeptide(L)'
;LVSMGGLAGTVRAYVDRARKEGIKLGAVRVKLFRPFPQEEIAKLISNKKIVGVIDRALAPGAVHGGPLFTEVATAIYLNKVDVPLVGFITGLGGRAVTFDHISEVVKHLKKYSEELRELPKEPIFIGVRE
;
A
#
# COMPACT_ATOMS: atom_id res chain seq x y z
N LEU A 1 -3.90 3.88 1.27
CA LEU A 1 -3.40 2.51 1.55
C LEU A 1 -4.21 1.53 0.73
N VAL A 2 -3.56 0.81 -0.18
CA VAL A 2 -4.13 -0.32 -0.92
C VAL A 2 -3.68 -1.60 -0.23
N SER A 3 -4.62 -2.50 0.08
CA SER A 3 -4.33 -3.75 0.79
C SER A 3 -5.37 -4.82 0.43
N MET A 4 -5.09 -6.07 0.82
CA MET A 4 -5.94 -7.22 0.54
C MET A 4 -6.07 -8.15 1.77
N GLY A 5 -7.05 -9.05 1.75
CA GLY A 5 -7.21 -10.10 2.74
C GLY A 5 -7.57 -9.58 4.14
N GLY A 6 -7.20 -10.34 5.18
CA GLY A 6 -7.47 -9.98 6.58
C GLY A 6 -6.83 -8.66 7.02
N LEU A 7 -5.67 -8.31 6.45
CA LEU A 7 -4.97 -7.04 6.71
C LEU A 7 -5.86 -5.82 6.41
N ALA A 8 -6.68 -5.90 5.36
CA ALA A 8 -7.53 -4.78 4.97
C ALA A 8 -8.55 -4.40 6.06
N GLY A 9 -8.92 -5.34 6.94
CA GLY A 9 -9.74 -5.05 8.13
C GLY A 9 -9.01 -4.16 9.12
N THR A 10 -7.78 -4.53 9.49
CA THR A 10 -6.92 -3.73 10.38
C THR A 10 -6.60 -2.37 9.79
N VAL A 11 -6.30 -2.31 8.49
CA VAL A 11 -6.06 -1.06 7.75
C VAL A 11 -7.29 -0.16 7.81
N ARG A 12 -8.49 -0.68 7.54
CA ARG A 12 -9.72 0.12 7.64
C ARG A 12 -9.91 0.69 9.04
N ALA A 13 -9.80 -0.14 10.08
CA ALA A 13 -9.98 0.29 11.46
C ALA A 13 -8.96 1.38 11.87
N TYR A 14 -7.69 1.24 11.44
CA TYR A 14 -6.68 2.27 11.63
C TYR A 14 -7.02 3.56 10.87
N VAL A 15 -7.42 3.47 9.60
CA VAL A 15 -7.80 4.66 8.80
C VAL A 15 -8.96 5.41 9.44
N ASP A 16 -9.97 4.69 9.94
CA ASP A 16 -11.12 5.29 10.62
C ASP A 16 -10.68 6.05 11.89
N ARG A 17 -9.74 5.51 12.65
CA ARG A 17 -9.13 6.21 13.80
C ARG A 17 -8.33 7.44 13.35
N ALA A 18 -7.41 7.28 12.41
CA ALA A 18 -6.54 8.35 11.93
C ALA A 18 -7.33 9.53 11.36
N ARG A 19 -8.48 9.27 10.71
CA ARG A 19 -9.39 10.32 10.22
C ARG A 19 -10.02 11.13 11.35
N LYS A 20 -10.39 10.49 12.47
CA LYS A 20 -10.89 11.20 13.66
C LYS A 20 -9.84 12.12 14.28
N GLU A 21 -8.57 11.77 14.10
CA GLU A 21 -7.40 12.57 14.51
C GLU A 21 -7.00 13.64 13.46
N GLY A 22 -7.81 13.83 12.40
CA GLY A 22 -7.59 14.86 11.37
C GLY A 22 -6.66 14.45 10.23
N ILE A 23 -6.18 13.21 10.19
CA ILE A 23 -5.28 12.73 9.14
C ILE A 23 -6.09 12.40 7.87
N LYS A 24 -5.75 13.03 6.75
CA LYS A 24 -6.33 12.76 5.42
C LYS A 24 -5.82 11.43 4.86
N LEU A 25 -6.31 10.32 5.39
CA LEU A 25 -5.93 8.97 4.99
C LEU A 25 -7.11 8.23 4.34
N GLY A 26 -6.82 7.29 3.44
CA GLY A 26 -7.83 6.45 2.80
C GLY A 26 -7.40 4.99 2.70
N ALA A 27 -8.37 4.08 2.68
CA ALA A 27 -8.16 2.64 2.52
C ALA A 27 -8.88 2.14 1.26
N VAL A 28 -8.18 1.33 0.47
CA VAL A 28 -8.73 0.56 -0.65
C VAL A 28 -8.48 -0.91 -0.33
N ARG A 29 -9.56 -1.70 -0.33
CA ARG A 29 -9.50 -3.15 -0.13
C ARG A 29 -9.71 -3.84 -1.47
N VAL A 30 -8.68 -4.52 -1.96
CA VAL A 30 -8.83 -5.43 -3.11
C VAL A 30 -9.55 -6.69 -2.63
N LYS A 31 -10.68 -7.01 -3.24
CA LYS A 31 -11.49 -8.20 -2.93
C LYS A 31 -11.28 -9.33 -3.94
N LEU A 32 -11.10 -8.97 -5.21
CA LEU A 32 -10.84 -9.90 -6.31
C LEU A 32 -9.45 -9.59 -6.86
N PHE A 33 -8.52 -10.53 -6.74
CA PHE A 33 -7.15 -10.35 -7.25
C PHE A 33 -7.03 -10.80 -8.72
N ARG A 34 -7.85 -11.76 -9.13
CA ARG A 34 -7.88 -12.32 -10.49
C ARG A 34 -9.33 -12.60 -10.92
N PRO A 35 -9.80 -12.03 -12.05
CA PRO A 35 -9.14 -10.96 -12.80
C PRO A 35 -8.91 -9.69 -11.93
N PHE A 36 -7.80 -8.98 -12.16
CA PHE A 36 -7.45 -7.80 -11.36
C PHE A 36 -8.30 -6.59 -11.82
N PRO A 37 -8.97 -5.86 -10.91
CA PRO A 37 -9.85 -4.74 -11.24
C PRO A 37 -9.04 -3.46 -11.54
N GLN A 38 -8.29 -3.48 -12.65
CA GLN A 38 -7.30 -2.43 -12.97
C GLN A 38 -7.93 -1.04 -13.14
N GLU A 39 -9.05 -0.93 -13.83
CA GLU A 39 -9.70 0.36 -14.15
C GLU A 39 -10.26 1.01 -12.88
N GLU A 40 -10.94 0.24 -12.03
CA GLU A 40 -11.48 0.74 -10.78
C GLU A 40 -10.37 1.15 -9.82
N ILE A 41 -9.30 0.37 -9.71
CA ILE A 41 -8.16 0.70 -8.85
C ILE A 41 -7.52 1.99 -9.32
N ALA A 42 -7.19 2.12 -10.61
CA ALA A 42 -6.57 3.32 -11.17
C ALA A 42 -7.44 4.57 -10.94
N LYS A 43 -8.75 4.45 -11.19
CA LYS A 43 -9.72 5.54 -10.94
C LYS A 43 -9.80 5.97 -9.48
N LEU A 44 -9.76 5.02 -8.54
CA LEU A 44 -9.86 5.32 -7.10
C LEU A 44 -8.63 6.06 -6.58
N ILE A 45 -7.46 5.83 -7.17
CA ILE A 45 -6.18 6.35 -6.66
C ILE A 45 -5.62 7.53 -7.46
N SER A 46 -6.17 7.86 -8.62
CA SER A 46 -5.65 8.88 -9.54
C SER A 46 -5.48 10.27 -8.93
N ASN A 47 -6.39 10.71 -8.06
CA ASN A 47 -6.36 12.04 -7.44
C ASN A 47 -5.72 12.02 -6.04
N LYS A 48 -4.78 11.11 -5.78
CA LYS A 48 -4.09 11.01 -4.49
C LYS A 48 -2.67 11.54 -4.61
N LYS A 49 -2.22 12.23 -3.56
CA LYS A 49 -0.85 12.77 -3.47
C LYS A 49 0.21 11.65 -3.51
N ILE A 50 -0.08 10.55 -2.82
CA ILE A 50 0.78 9.37 -2.72
C ILE A 50 -0.06 8.16 -2.29
N VAL A 51 0.34 6.97 -2.73
CA VAL A 51 -0.37 5.72 -2.44
C VAL A 51 0.61 4.70 -1.86
N GLY A 52 0.34 4.25 -0.64
CA GLY A 52 1.00 3.07 -0.08
C GLY A 52 0.28 1.79 -0.47
N VAL A 53 1.02 0.81 -0.99
CA VAL A 53 0.51 -0.56 -1.23
C VAL A 53 1.12 -1.49 -0.19
N ILE A 54 0.28 -2.24 0.53
CA ILE A 54 0.73 -3.12 1.61
C ILE A 54 0.53 -4.58 1.18
N ASP A 55 1.65 -5.27 0.99
CA ASP A 55 1.73 -6.68 0.66
C ASP A 55 1.97 -7.53 1.92
N ARG A 56 1.34 -8.71 1.95
CA ARG A 56 1.63 -9.79 2.91
C ARG A 56 2.37 -10.96 2.27
N ALA A 57 2.98 -10.71 1.13
CA ALA A 57 3.73 -11.68 0.35
C ALA A 57 4.97 -11.00 -0.23
N LEU A 58 5.98 -11.81 -0.52
CA LEU A 58 7.18 -11.42 -1.23
C LEU A 58 7.28 -12.30 -2.48
N ALA A 59 7.62 -11.70 -3.61
CA ALA A 59 7.92 -12.36 -4.86
C ALA A 59 9.43 -12.23 -5.14
N PRO A 60 10.26 -13.20 -4.71
CA PRO A 60 11.71 -13.14 -4.92
C PRO A 60 12.05 -12.98 -6.41
N GLY A 61 12.96 -12.06 -6.72
CA GLY A 61 13.39 -11.75 -8.09
C GLY A 61 12.47 -10.80 -8.87
N ALA A 62 11.33 -10.39 -8.32
CA ALA A 62 10.50 -9.34 -8.93
C ALA A 62 11.11 -7.94 -8.67
N VAL A 63 10.92 -7.01 -9.62
CA VAL A 63 11.52 -5.65 -9.61
C VAL A 63 11.29 -4.88 -8.30
N HIS A 64 10.12 -5.00 -7.68
CA HIS A 64 9.81 -4.43 -6.37
C HIS A 64 9.56 -5.52 -5.31
N GLY A 65 9.41 -6.79 -5.68
CA GLY A 65 9.12 -7.86 -4.72
C GLY A 65 7.69 -7.93 -4.15
N GLY A 66 6.83 -6.92 -4.32
CA GLY A 66 5.42 -6.96 -3.86
C GLY A 66 4.46 -7.39 -4.98
N PRO A 67 3.72 -8.52 -4.86
CA PRO A 67 2.80 -8.93 -5.91
C PRO A 67 1.61 -7.98 -6.08
N LEU A 68 1.00 -7.49 -5.00
CA LEU A 68 -0.07 -6.48 -5.10
C LEU A 68 0.47 -5.14 -5.59
N PHE A 69 1.65 -4.73 -5.11
CA PHE A 69 2.32 -3.53 -5.62
C PHE A 69 2.49 -3.59 -7.14
N THR A 70 3.01 -4.71 -7.66
CA THR A 70 3.23 -4.89 -9.11
C THR A 70 1.92 -4.73 -9.90
N GLU A 71 0.83 -5.33 -9.44
CA GLU A 71 -0.47 -5.19 -10.11
C GLU A 71 -1.00 -3.75 -10.10
N VAL A 72 -0.87 -3.05 -8.97
CA VAL A 72 -1.28 -1.65 -8.86
C VAL A 72 -0.42 -0.76 -9.75
N ALA A 73 0.89 -0.98 -9.79
CA ALA A 73 1.83 -0.25 -10.63
C ALA A 73 1.52 -0.45 -12.12
N THR A 74 1.30 -1.70 -12.55
CA THR A 74 0.89 -2.00 -13.93
C THR A 74 -0.48 -1.40 -14.24
N ALA A 75 -1.45 -1.48 -13.34
CA ALA A 75 -2.79 -0.92 -13.54
C ALA A 75 -2.75 0.60 -13.76
N ILE A 76 -2.01 1.36 -12.95
CA ILE A 76 -1.91 2.82 -13.14
C ILE A 76 -1.16 3.17 -14.43
N TYR A 77 -0.12 2.41 -14.77
CA TYR A 77 0.63 2.62 -16.00
C TYR A 77 -0.24 2.43 -17.24
N LEU A 78 -0.98 1.31 -17.32
CA LEU A 78 -1.87 1.01 -18.45
C LEU A 78 -3.03 2.02 -18.56
N ASN A 79 -3.49 2.57 -17.43
CA ASN A 79 -4.55 3.57 -17.38
C ASN A 79 -4.05 5.02 -17.45
N LYS A 80 -2.75 5.24 -17.70
CA LYS A 80 -2.14 6.59 -17.80
C LYS A 80 -2.37 7.45 -16.56
N VAL A 81 -2.37 6.82 -15.39
CA VAL A 81 -2.49 7.51 -14.09
C VAL A 81 -1.09 7.75 -13.54
N ASP A 82 -0.75 9.01 -13.30
CA ASP A 82 0.50 9.42 -12.67
C ASP A 82 0.28 9.65 -11.17
N VAL A 83 0.54 8.61 -10.37
CA VAL A 83 0.46 8.68 -8.91
C VAL A 83 1.67 8.01 -8.26
N PRO A 84 2.39 8.70 -7.36
CA PRO A 84 3.48 8.12 -6.58
C PRO A 84 3.04 6.89 -5.78
N LEU A 85 3.74 5.76 -5.99
CA LEU A 85 3.54 4.52 -5.24
C LEU A 85 4.70 4.26 -4.28
N VAL A 86 4.39 3.73 -3.10
CA VAL A 86 5.36 3.19 -2.14
C VAL A 86 4.86 1.83 -1.69
N GLY A 87 5.68 0.79 -1.81
CA GLY A 87 5.29 -0.54 -1.37
C GLY A 87 5.85 -0.91 -0.01
N PHE A 88 5.06 -1.68 0.73
CA PHE A 88 5.37 -2.14 2.07
C PHE A 88 5.13 -3.64 2.16
N ILE A 89 6.05 -4.36 2.79
CA ILE A 89 5.89 -5.79 3.08
C ILE A 89 5.74 -5.99 4.58
N THR A 90 4.66 -6.65 4.99
CA THR A 90 4.37 -6.90 6.40
C THR A 90 3.71 -8.25 6.63
N GLY A 91 3.71 -8.73 7.87
CA GLY A 91 2.95 -9.93 8.25
C GLY A 91 3.38 -11.20 7.52
N LEU A 92 4.62 -11.27 7.02
CA LEU A 92 5.21 -12.48 6.44
C LEU A 92 5.23 -13.61 7.48
N GLY A 93 4.96 -14.85 7.02
CA GLY A 93 4.91 -16.03 7.89
C GLY A 93 3.72 -16.02 8.86
N GLY A 94 2.60 -15.38 8.50
CA GLY A 94 1.39 -15.36 9.32
C GLY A 94 1.45 -14.42 10.54
N ARG A 95 2.51 -13.63 10.69
CA ARG A 95 2.67 -12.68 11.81
C ARG A 95 1.52 -11.68 11.89
N ALA A 96 1.17 -11.31 13.12
CA ALA A 96 0.14 -10.32 13.37
C ALA A 96 0.58 -8.94 12.87
N VAL A 97 -0.35 -8.20 12.26
CA VAL A 97 -0.13 -6.82 11.86
C VAL A 97 -0.91 -5.92 12.81
N THR A 98 -0.21 -5.08 13.57
CA THR A 98 -0.77 -4.21 14.60
C THR A 98 -1.03 -2.81 14.07
N PHE A 99 -1.68 -1.96 14.88
CA PHE A 99 -1.85 -0.55 14.54
C PHE A 99 -0.52 0.21 14.50
N ASP A 100 0.47 -0.22 15.28
CA ASP A 100 1.80 0.40 15.28
C ASP A 100 2.50 0.19 13.93
N HIS A 101 2.40 -1.03 13.36
CA HIS A 101 2.91 -1.30 12.01
C HIS A 101 2.25 -0.40 10.96
N ILE A 102 0.93 -0.19 11.04
CA ILE A 102 0.22 0.68 10.10
C ILE A 102 0.58 2.15 10.34
N SER A 103 0.81 2.54 11.58
CA SER A 103 1.32 3.87 11.94
C SER A 103 2.69 4.12 11.31
N GLU A 104 3.59 3.14 11.37
CA GLU A 104 4.91 3.20 10.72
C GLU A 104 4.79 3.38 9.20
N VAL A 105 3.94 2.58 8.54
CA VAL A 105 3.61 2.74 7.11
C VAL A 105 3.16 4.18 6.80
N VAL A 106 2.27 4.74 7.62
CA VAL A 106 1.74 6.10 7.42
C VAL A 106 2.82 7.16 7.67
N LYS A 107 3.73 6.96 8.63
CA LYS A 107 4.88 7.85 8.86
C LYS A 107 5.80 7.88 7.63
N HIS A 108 6.13 6.72 7.07
CA HIS A 108 6.91 6.63 5.82
C HIS A 108 6.18 7.35 4.67
N LEU A 109 4.89 7.07 4.47
CA LEU A 109 4.12 7.75 3.42
C LEU A 109 4.06 9.26 3.59
N LYS A 110 3.95 9.75 4.83
CA LYS A 110 3.96 11.19 5.10
C LYS A 110 5.28 11.79 4.68
N LYS A 111 6.41 11.20 5.10
CA LYS A 111 7.76 11.60 4.70
C LYS A 111 7.91 11.67 3.18
N TYR A 112 7.59 10.59 2.46
CA TYR A 112 7.70 10.57 1.00
C TYR A 112 6.73 11.51 0.31
N SER A 113 5.59 11.83 0.92
CA SER A 113 4.68 12.84 0.37
C SER A 113 5.31 14.24 0.37
N GLU A 114 6.24 14.52 1.26
CA GLU A 114 6.96 15.80 1.34
C GLU A 114 8.15 15.80 0.35
N GLU A 115 8.72 14.63 0.06
CA GLU A 115 9.90 14.41 -0.79
C GLU A 115 9.59 13.53 -2.02
N LEU A 116 8.66 13.95 -2.89
CA LEU A 116 8.18 13.12 -4.02
C LEU A 116 9.24 12.74 -5.07
N ARG A 117 10.44 13.33 -5.03
CA ARG A 117 11.51 13.10 -6.02
C ARG A 117 12.32 11.83 -5.75
N GLU A 118 12.32 11.33 -4.51
CA GLU A 118 13.14 10.19 -4.10
C GLU A 118 12.28 9.11 -3.42
N LEU A 119 11.47 8.43 -4.22
CA LEU A 119 10.68 7.30 -3.76
C LEU A 119 11.54 6.03 -3.66
N PRO A 120 11.31 5.17 -2.65
CA PRO A 120 12.01 3.92 -2.54
C PRO A 120 11.64 3.00 -3.71
N LYS A 121 12.66 2.42 -4.33
CA LYS A 121 12.48 1.45 -5.43
C LYS A 121 12.17 0.05 -4.92
N GLU A 122 12.64 -0.25 -3.71
CA GLU A 122 12.47 -1.50 -3.00
C GLU A 122 11.37 -1.41 -1.94
N PRO A 123 10.75 -2.54 -1.55
CA PRO A 123 9.70 -2.56 -0.56
C PRO A 123 10.29 -2.22 0.82
N ILE A 124 9.54 -1.43 1.60
CA ILE A 124 9.87 -1.20 2.99
C ILE A 124 9.29 -2.34 3.83
N PHE A 125 10.15 -3.01 4.58
CA PHE A 125 9.75 -4.11 5.45
C PHE A 125 9.29 -3.59 6.82
N ILE A 126 8.09 -3.97 7.24
CA ILE A 126 7.46 -3.51 8.48
C ILE A 126 7.04 -4.71 9.33
N GLY A 127 7.58 -4.82 10.54
CA GLY A 127 7.20 -5.88 11.49
C GLY A 127 7.57 -7.30 11.02
N VAL A 128 8.62 -7.42 10.21
CA VAL A 128 9.24 -8.71 9.85
C VAL A 128 10.51 -8.90 10.70
N ARG A 129 10.95 -10.15 10.88
CA ARG A 129 12.26 -10.46 11.49
C ARG A 129 13.26 -10.75 10.38
N GLU A 130 14.50 -10.34 10.61
CA GLU A 130 15.70 -10.82 9.89
C GLU A 130 15.83 -12.33 9.98
#